data_AF-A0A0Q0XMF1-F1
#
_entry.id   AF-A0A0Q0XMF1-F1
#
_cell.length_a   1.000
_cell.length_b   1.000
_cell.length_c   1.000
_cell.angle_alpha   90.00
_cell.angle_beta   90.00
_cell.angle_gamma   90.00
#
_symmetry.space_group_name_H-M   'P 1'
#
loop_
_entity.id
_entity.type
_entity.pdbx_description
1 polymer ?
#
loop_
_entity_poly.entity_id
_entity_poly.type
_entity_poly.pdbx_seq_one_letter_code
_entity_poly.pdbx_strand_id
1 'polypeptide(L)'
;MSFLPYLHDFEIFKGMEGFSGFSSLRVGIWVVSLFIVGLTGWIFAFLNARGKSYRLAMFAPIFMLFFQLNIYLWDARNTTTNEFTTKVLYNLGFALVLIAYYFINKSRNK
;
A
#
# COMPACT_ATOMS: atom_id res chain seq x y z
N MET A 1 1.15 -20.92 24.34
CA MET A 1 0.22 -21.14 23.23
C MET A 1 -0.04 -19.78 22.59
N SER A 2 0.23 -19.60 21.29
CA SER A 2 -0.18 -18.36 20.63
C SER A 2 -1.69 -18.41 20.41
N PHE A 3 -2.35 -17.28 20.62
CA PHE A 3 -3.81 -17.13 20.46
C PHE A 3 -4.25 -17.06 19.00
N LEU A 4 -3.29 -16.85 18.09
CA LEU A 4 -3.56 -16.75 16.66
C LEU A 4 -3.37 -18.13 16.03
N PRO A 5 -4.40 -18.69 15.35
CA PRO A 5 -4.24 -19.95 14.64
C PRO A 5 -3.07 -19.83 13.68
N TYR A 6 -2.07 -20.70 13.82
CA TYR A 6 -0.96 -20.72 12.91
C TYR A 6 -1.49 -21.12 11.54
N LEU A 7 -1.37 -20.22 10.57
CA LEU A 7 -1.79 -20.46 9.19
C LEU A 7 -1.14 -21.72 8.56
N HIS A 8 -0.11 -22.28 9.21
CA HIS A 8 0.52 -23.56 8.86
C HIS A 8 -0.39 -24.78 9.07
N ASP A 9 -1.35 -24.71 9.99
CA ASP A 9 -2.14 -25.88 10.39
C ASP A 9 -3.35 -26.14 9.46
N PHE A 10 -3.65 -25.22 8.55
CA PHE A 10 -4.69 -25.43 7.55
C PHE A 10 -4.15 -26.27 6.39
N GLU A 11 -4.81 -27.41 6.13
CA GLU A 11 -4.43 -28.35 5.08
C GLU A 11 -4.40 -27.72 3.69
N ILE A 12 -5.26 -26.74 3.43
CA ILE A 12 -5.31 -25.97 2.17
C ILE A 12 -4.00 -25.25 1.84
N PHE A 13 -3.13 -24.97 2.81
CA PHE A 13 -1.86 -24.29 2.58
C PHE A 13 -0.64 -25.23 2.57
N LYS A 14 -0.84 -26.54 2.83
CA LYS A 14 0.25 -27.52 2.80
C LYS A 14 0.58 -27.88 1.34
N GLY A 15 1.83 -27.69 0.95
CA GLY A 15 2.34 -28.08 -0.38
C GLY A 15 2.12 -27.06 -1.50
N MET A 16 1.53 -25.90 -1.23
CA MET A 16 1.38 -24.84 -2.24
C MET A 16 2.70 -24.12 -2.48
N GLU A 17 3.10 -24.01 -3.74
CA GLU A 17 4.29 -23.27 -4.17
C GLU A 17 4.19 -21.77 -3.83
N GLY A 18 5.35 -21.12 -3.82
CA GLY A 18 5.46 -19.69 -3.55
C GLY A 18 4.62 -18.83 -4.50
N PHE A 19 4.03 -17.75 -3.99
CA PHE A 19 3.30 -16.78 -4.80
C PHE A 19 4.12 -15.51 -5.00
N SER A 20 4.24 -15.09 -6.25
CA SER A 20 4.70 -13.76 -6.63
C SER A 20 6.10 -13.39 -6.11
N GLY A 21 6.98 -14.37 -5.86
CA GLY A 21 8.32 -14.18 -5.25
C GLY A 21 8.40 -14.39 -3.74
N PHE A 22 7.31 -14.85 -3.08
CA PHE A 22 7.33 -15.26 -1.67
C PHE A 22 7.72 -16.74 -1.54
N SER A 23 8.43 -17.09 -0.48
CA SER A 23 8.85 -18.48 -0.20
C SER A 23 7.68 -19.45 0.02
N SER A 24 6.50 -18.95 0.36
CA SER A 24 5.27 -19.73 0.42
C SER A 24 4.07 -18.82 0.15
N LEU A 25 3.01 -19.37 -0.46
CA LEU A 25 1.72 -18.66 -0.65
C LEU A 25 1.21 -18.05 0.66
N ARG A 26 1.36 -18.75 1.79
CA ARG A 26 0.97 -18.29 3.13
C ARG A 26 1.57 -16.92 3.47
N VAL A 27 2.87 -16.75 3.23
CA VAL A 27 3.56 -15.49 3.50
C VAL A 27 3.02 -14.40 2.58
N GLY A 28 2.75 -14.74 1.31
CA GLY A 28 2.16 -13.81 0.37
C GLY A 28 0.78 -13.33 0.78
N ILE A 29 -0.12 -14.24 1.15
CA ILE A 29 -1.45 -13.91 1.65
C ILE A 29 -1.35 -13.02 2.88
N TRP A 30 -0.51 -13.38 3.86
CA TRP A 30 -0.37 -12.59 5.08
C TRP A 30 0.13 -11.16 4.80
N VAL A 31 1.15 -11.01 3.95
CA VAL A 31 1.67 -9.68 3.56
C VAL A 31 0.61 -8.89 2.79
N VAL A 32 -0.06 -9.50 1.81
CA VAL A 32 -1.13 -8.85 1.03
C VAL A 32 -2.28 -8.41 1.96
N SER A 33 -2.70 -9.24 2.90
CA SER A 33 -3.74 -8.90 3.88
C SER A 33 -3.35 -7.71 4.75
N LEU A 34 -2.10 -7.61 5.21
CA LEU A 34 -1.63 -6.45 5.96
C LEU A 34 -1.70 -5.17 5.13
N PHE A 35 -1.32 -5.23 3.86
CA PHE A 35 -1.44 -4.08 2.97
C PHE A 35 -2.89 -3.68 2.74
N ILE A 36 -3.81 -4.64 2.57
CA ILE A 36 -5.25 -4.36 2.45
C ILE A 36 -5.79 -3.68 3.72
N VAL A 37 -5.41 -4.17 4.91
CA VAL A 37 -5.84 -3.56 6.19
C VAL A 37 -5.27 -2.15 6.34
N GLY A 38 -3.99 -1.95 6.04
CA GLY A 38 -3.37 -0.62 6.05
C GLY A 38 -4.05 0.34 5.07
N LEU A 39 -4.33 -0.13 3.86
CA LEU A 39 -4.97 0.66 2.80
C LEU A 39 -6.39 1.08 3.22
N THR A 40 -7.18 0.14 3.74
CA THR A 40 -8.54 0.43 4.21
C THR A 40 -8.54 1.40 5.39
N GLY A 41 -7.59 1.26 6.33
CA GLY A 41 -7.41 2.20 7.43
C GLY A 41 -7.15 3.64 6.94
N TRP A 42 -6.25 3.82 5.98
CA TRP A 42 -5.98 5.15 5.41
C TRP A 42 -7.12 5.69 4.55
N ILE A 43 -7.85 4.83 3.82
CA ILE A 43 -9.06 5.23 3.10
C ILE A 43 -10.12 5.73 4.07
N PHE A 44 -10.37 5.02 5.18
CA PHE A 44 -11.31 5.49 6.20
C PHE A 44 -10.85 6.78 6.86
N ALA A 45 -9.55 6.93 7.14
CA ALA A 45 -9.00 8.19 7.64
C ALA A 45 -9.26 9.35 6.66
N PHE A 46 -9.07 9.13 5.35
CA PHE A 46 -9.34 10.10 4.29
C PHE A 46 -10.83 10.48 4.20
N LEU A 47 -11.72 9.51 4.35
CA LEU A 47 -13.17 9.73 4.37
C LEU A 47 -13.60 10.50 5.63
N ASN A 48 -12.98 10.25 6.77
CA ASN A 48 -13.26 10.94 8.02
C ASN A 48 -12.67 12.37 8.06
N ALA A 49 -11.60 12.65 7.30
CA ALA A 49 -10.98 13.96 7.24
C ALA A 49 -11.70 14.97 6.32
N ARG A 50 -12.99 14.77 5.99
CA ARG A 50 -13.78 15.71 5.19
C ARG A 50 -13.74 17.12 5.79
N GLY A 51 -13.49 18.13 4.95
CA GLY A 51 -13.38 19.53 5.36
C GLY A 51 -12.04 19.93 5.99
N LYS A 52 -11.14 18.98 6.27
CA LYS A 52 -9.84 19.28 6.88
C LYS A 52 -8.79 19.58 5.81
N SER A 53 -7.95 20.59 6.06
CA SER A 53 -6.89 21.04 5.14
C SER A 53 -5.86 19.94 4.83
N TYR A 54 -5.57 19.08 5.81
CA TYR A 54 -4.60 17.99 5.66
C TYR A 54 -5.17 16.74 4.97
N ARG A 55 -6.46 16.71 4.60
CA ARG A 55 -7.10 15.53 3.99
C ARG A 55 -6.32 15.02 2.77
N LEU A 56 -5.79 15.92 1.95
CA LEU A 56 -5.03 15.56 0.77
C LEU A 56 -3.69 14.89 1.10
N ALA A 57 -3.09 15.20 2.25
CA ALA A 57 -1.84 14.56 2.68
C ALA A 57 -2.04 13.06 2.94
N MET A 58 -3.27 12.62 3.25
CA MET A 58 -3.60 11.20 3.42
C MET A 58 -3.53 10.40 2.11
N PHE A 59 -3.54 11.06 0.94
CA PHE A 59 -3.30 10.35 -0.32
C PHE A 59 -1.87 9.82 -0.42
N ALA A 60 -0.89 10.42 0.24
CA ALA A 60 0.49 9.95 0.19
C ALA A 60 0.64 8.51 0.73
N PRO A 61 0.22 8.19 1.97
CA PRO A 61 0.27 6.80 2.45
C PRO A 61 -0.66 5.86 1.68
N ILE A 62 -1.82 6.32 1.19
CA ILE A 62 -2.72 5.51 0.34
C ILE A 62 -1.98 5.10 -0.95
N PHE A 63 -1.37 6.06 -1.64
CA PHE A 63 -0.64 5.81 -2.88
C PHE A 63 0.56 4.90 -2.66
N MET A 64 1.34 5.14 -1.59
CA MET A 64 2.51 4.33 -1.26
C MET A 64 2.14 2.87 -0.96
N LEU A 65 1.10 2.65 -0.16
CA LEU A 65 0.61 1.31 0.15
C LEU A 65 0.01 0.64 -1.09
N PHE A 66 -0.74 1.37 -1.91
CA PHE A 66 -1.31 0.85 -3.15
C PHE A 66 -0.22 0.43 -4.14
N PHE A 67 0.79 1.27 -4.32
CA PHE A 67 1.92 1.00 -5.20
C PHE A 67 2.67 -0.26 -4.76
N GLN A 68 2.99 -0.37 -3.48
CA GLN A 68 3.70 -1.53 -2.94
C GLN A 68 2.83 -2.80 -2.98
N LEU A 69 1.52 -2.70 -2.77
CA LEU A 69 0.59 -3.82 -2.94
C LEU A 69 0.60 -4.34 -4.37
N ASN A 70 0.59 -3.45 -5.37
CA ASN A 70 0.69 -3.86 -6.77
C ASN A 70 2.01 -4.59 -7.05
N ILE A 71 3.14 -4.12 -6.51
CA ILE A 71 4.42 -4.85 -6.63
C ILE A 71 4.29 -6.30 -6.13
N TYR A 72 3.57 -6.52 -5.03
CA TYR A 72 3.35 -7.86 -4.46
C TYR A 72 2.31 -8.71 -5.17
N LEU A 73 1.38 -8.11 -5.92
CA LEU A 73 0.38 -8.86 -6.70
C LEU A 73 0.93 -9.27 -8.06
N TRP A 74 1.80 -8.45 -8.65
CA TRP A 74 2.33 -8.62 -10.01
C TRP A 74 3.72 -9.27 -10.07
N ASP A 75 4.26 -9.74 -8.93
CA ASP A 75 5.63 -10.28 -8.83
C ASP A 75 6.72 -9.33 -9.34
N ALA A 76 6.46 -8.03 -9.23
CA ALA A 76 7.37 -7.00 -9.69
C ALA A 76 8.46 -6.69 -8.64
N ARG A 77 8.83 -7.66 -7.81
CA ARG A 77 9.78 -7.43 -6.70
C ARG A 77 11.22 -7.34 -7.15
N ASN A 78 11.58 -8.06 -8.20
CA ASN A 78 12.91 -8.05 -8.77
C ASN A 78 13.04 -7.04 -9.92
N THR A 79 12.03 -6.21 -10.15
CA THR A 79 12.06 -5.19 -11.21
C THR A 79 12.65 -3.89 -10.67
N THR A 80 13.15 -3.05 -11.59
CA THR A 80 13.62 -1.70 -11.30
C THR A 80 12.56 -0.83 -10.62
N THR A 81 11.27 -1.17 -10.78
CA THR A 81 10.13 -0.53 -10.13
C THR A 81 10.12 -0.70 -8.59
N ASN A 82 10.70 -1.78 -8.08
CA ASN A 82 10.81 -2.05 -6.64
C ASN A 82 12.11 -1.51 -6.03
N GLU A 83 13.03 -0.98 -6.83
CA GLU A 83 14.24 -0.34 -6.32
C GLU A 83 13.90 0.88 -5.46
N PHE A 84 14.73 1.10 -4.43
CA PHE A 84 14.54 2.20 -3.49
C PHE A 84 14.48 3.55 -4.21
N THR A 85 15.41 3.81 -5.13
CA THR A 85 15.49 5.04 -5.91
C THR A 85 14.20 5.29 -6.70
N THR A 86 13.72 4.28 -7.41
CA THR A 86 12.50 4.36 -8.21
C THR A 86 11.26 4.64 -7.34
N LYS A 87 11.15 3.97 -6.18
CA LYS A 87 10.08 4.23 -5.20
C LYS A 87 10.10 5.64 -4.68
N VAL A 88 11.28 6.16 -4.35
CA VAL A 88 11.45 7.52 -3.86
C VAL A 88 11.04 8.53 -4.94
N LEU A 89 11.44 8.31 -6.19
CA LEU A 89 11.06 9.17 -7.32
C LEU A 89 9.55 9.20 -7.53
N TYR A 90 8.87 8.04 -7.54
CA TYR A 90 7.41 8.01 -7.66
C TYR A 90 6.70 8.71 -6.51
N ASN A 91 7.16 8.50 -5.26
CA ASN A 91 6.56 9.15 -4.09
C ASN A 91 6.79 10.66 -4.07
N LEU A 92 8.00 11.13 -4.42
CA LEU A 92 8.30 12.55 -4.54
C LEU A 92 7.46 13.20 -5.66
N GLY A 93 7.39 12.57 -6.83
CA GLY A 93 6.56 13.04 -7.93
C GLY A 93 5.09 13.16 -7.52
N PHE A 94 4.54 12.15 -6.86
CA PHE A 94 3.16 12.19 -6.37
C PHE A 94 2.94 13.27 -5.29
N ALA A 95 3.89 13.44 -4.36
CA ALA A 95 3.83 14.50 -3.35
C ALA A 95 3.81 15.90 -3.99
N LEU A 96 4.65 16.13 -5.02
CA LEU A 96 4.67 17.39 -5.76
C LEU A 96 3.32 17.65 -6.46
N VAL A 97 2.69 16.63 -7.04
CA VAL A 97 1.36 16.75 -7.65
C VAL A 97 0.31 17.13 -6.61
N LEU A 98 0.32 16.50 -5.43
CA LEU A 98 -0.61 16.85 -4.34
C LEU A 98 -0.42 18.28 -3.86
N ILE A 99 0.84 18.73 -3.73
CA ILE A 99 1.19 20.10 -3.34
C ILE A 99 0.69 21.09 -4.40
N ALA A 100 0.98 20.85 -5.68
CA ALA A 100 0.53 21.70 -6.78
C ALA A 100 -1.00 21.81 -6.80
N TYR A 101 -1.70 20.68 -6.67
CA TYR A 101 -3.16 20.64 -6.59
C TYR A 101 -3.70 21.44 -5.40
N TYR A 102 -3.08 21.33 -4.22
CA TYR A 102 -3.46 22.11 -3.05
C TYR A 102 -3.39 23.62 -3.30
N PHE A 103 -2.28 24.10 -3.90
CA PHE A 103 -2.11 25.53 -4.19
C PHE A 103 -3.08 26.05 -5.26
N ILE A 104 -3.31 25.27 -6.33
CA ILE A 104 -4.29 25.63 -7.38
C ILE A 104 -5.69 25.74 -6.78
N ASN A 105 -6.09 24.77 -5.97
CA ASN A 105 -7.42 24.78 -5.35
C ASN A 105 -7.57 25.92 -4.33
N LYS A 106 -6.51 26.23 -3.57
CA LYS A 106 -6.49 27.38 -2.66
C LYS A 106 -6.61 28.72 -3.42
N SER A 107 -6.00 28.84 -4.59
CA SER A 107 -6.10 30.05 -5.42
C SER A 107 -7.48 30.23 -6.07
N ARG A 108 -8.20 29.15 -6.36
CA ARG A 108 -9.55 29.19 -6.95
C ARG A 108 -10.66 29.46 -5.93
N ASN A 109 -10.43 29.12 -4.67
CA ASN A 109 -11.37 29.37 -3.56
C ASN A 109 -11.11 30.69 -2.82
N LYS A 110 -10.22 31.54 -3.34
CA LYS A 110 -10.04 32.94 -2.94
C LYS A 110 -10.77 33.83 -3.93
#